data_AF-A0A6G6Z9E3-F1
#
_entry.id   AF-A0A6G6Z9E3-F1
#
_cell.length_a   1.000
_cell.length_b   1.000
_cell.length_c   1.000
_cell.angle_alpha   90.00
_cell.angle_beta   90.00
_cell.angle_gamma   90.00
#
_symmetry.space_group_name_H-M   'P 1'
#
loop_
_entity.id
_entity.type
_entity.pdbx_description
1 polymer ?
#
loop_
_entity_poly.entity_id
_entity_poly.type
_entity_poly.pdbx_seq_one_letter_code
_entity_poly.pdbx_strand_id
1 'polypeptide(L)'
;MTGLLDRMGVLTEADGVALEMLCEAYADFLAARAELKSIGSDYYTTETAGGDTMHRVHPAVAQRNDADRRIRAWLAEFGMTPSARARVKADGQTEEDPAASYFEA
;
A
#
# COMPACT_ATOMS: atom_id res chain seq x y z
N MET A 1 -4.22 11.24 -7.68
CA MET A 1 -4.36 10.29 -6.55
C MET A 1 -5.20 10.90 -5.44
N THR A 2 -4.96 12.17 -5.09
CA THR A 2 -5.73 12.99 -4.14
C THR A 2 -7.25 13.02 -4.40
N GLY A 3 -7.70 13.30 -5.63
CA GLY A 3 -9.14 13.42 -5.92
C GLY A 3 -9.97 12.14 -5.81
N LEU A 4 -9.38 10.95 -5.72
CA LEU A 4 -10.13 9.70 -5.49
C LEU A 4 -10.41 9.50 -4.00
N LEU A 5 -9.42 9.81 -3.15
CA LEU A 5 -9.49 9.70 -1.69
C LEU A 5 -10.42 10.75 -1.09
N ASP A 6 -10.36 11.97 -1.62
CA ASP A 6 -11.18 13.10 -1.17
C ASP A 6 -12.69 12.83 -1.38
N ARG A 7 -13.04 12.25 -2.54
CA ARG A 7 -14.41 11.83 -2.86
C ARG A 7 -14.92 10.63 -2.05
N MET A 8 -14.03 9.87 -1.43
CA MET A 8 -14.41 8.73 -0.59
C MET A 8 -14.63 9.16 0.88
N GLY A 9 -14.38 10.42 1.24
CA GLY A 9 -14.54 10.92 2.60
C GLY A 9 -13.53 10.38 3.61
N VAL A 10 -12.43 9.76 3.13
CA VAL A 10 -11.41 9.07 3.95
C VAL A 10 -10.19 9.96 4.23
N LEU A 11 -10.27 11.24 3.90
CA LEU A 11 -9.21 12.23 4.12
C LEU A 11 -9.66 13.17 5.24
N THR A 12 -9.42 12.78 6.48
CA THR A 12 -9.39 13.70 7.61
C THR A 12 -7.96 14.19 7.83
N GLU A 13 -7.73 15.26 8.61
CA GLU A 13 -6.35 15.69 8.96
C GLU A 13 -5.52 14.56 9.60
N ALA A 14 -6.17 13.56 10.21
CA ALA A 14 -5.53 12.38 10.79
C ALA A 14 -4.92 11.42 9.74
N ASP A 15 -5.36 11.48 8.48
CA ASP A 15 -4.94 10.57 7.41
C ASP A 15 -3.71 11.06 6.63
N GLY A 16 -3.30 12.32 6.84
CA GLY A 16 -2.15 12.93 6.16
C GLY A 16 -0.85 12.17 6.38
N VAL A 17 -0.57 11.79 7.63
CA VAL A 17 0.63 11.02 7.99
C VAL A 17 0.60 9.63 7.35
N ALA A 18 -0.54 8.94 7.36
CA ALA A 18 -0.67 7.63 6.71
C ALA A 18 -0.46 7.73 5.19
N LEU A 19 -0.92 8.83 4.57
CA LEU A 19 -0.73 9.08 3.14
C LEU A 19 0.75 9.38 2.82
N GLU A 20 1.42 10.18 3.65
CA GLU A 20 2.86 10.43 3.54
C GLU A 20 3.66 9.12 3.64
N MET A 21 3.36 8.28 4.62
CA MET A 21 4.01 6.97 4.80
C MET A 21 3.75 6.03 3.62
N LEU A 22 2.57 6.07 3.00
CA LEU A 22 2.28 5.33 1.78
C LEU A 22 3.09 5.86 0.59
N CYS A 23 3.19 7.18 0.44
CA CYS A 23 4.00 7.81 -0.60
C CYS A 23 5.48 7.47 -0.45
N GLU A 24 6.01 7.49 0.77
CA GLU A 24 7.39 7.10 1.07
C GLU A 24 7.63 5.62 0.74
N ALA A 25 6.75 4.72 1.18
CA ALA A 25 6.86 3.29 0.84
C ALA A 25 6.80 3.06 -0.69
N TYR A 26 6.01 3.84 -1.41
CA TYR A 26 5.98 3.78 -2.88
C TYR A 26 7.28 4.29 -3.52
N ALA A 27 7.86 5.36 -2.98
CA ALA A 27 9.16 5.87 -3.44
C ALA A 27 10.27 4.83 -3.23
N ASP A 28 10.33 4.19 -2.06
CA ASP A 28 11.27 3.10 -1.76
C ASP A 28 11.16 1.96 -2.77
N PHE A 29 9.92 1.55 -3.08
CA PHE A 29 9.66 0.52 -4.08
C PHE A 29 10.18 0.91 -5.46
N LEU A 30 9.96 2.15 -5.89
CA LEU A 30 10.44 2.64 -7.18
C LEU A 30 11.97 2.70 -7.24
N ALA A 31 12.62 3.14 -6.16
CA ALA A 31 14.08 3.21 -6.05
C ALA A 31 14.70 1.81 -6.15
N ALA A 32 14.23 0.86 -5.33
CA ALA A 32 14.71 -0.53 -5.36
C ALA A 32 14.47 -1.19 -6.72
N ARG A 33 13.33 -0.91 -7.37
CA ARG A 33 13.04 -1.41 -8.72
C ARG A 33 13.97 -0.79 -9.78
N ALA A 34 14.28 0.49 -9.68
CA ALA A 34 15.19 1.17 -10.60
C ALA A 34 16.62 0.61 -10.48
N GLU A 35 17.07 0.35 -9.26
CA GLU A 35 18.37 -0.28 -8.98
C GLU A 35 18.46 -1.69 -9.60
N LEU A 36 17.49 -2.57 -9.31
CA LEU A 36 17.44 -3.91 -9.91
C LEU A 36 17.39 -3.85 -11.44
N LYS A 37 16.66 -2.89 -12.00
CA LYS A 37 16.61 -2.68 -13.46
C LYS A 37 17.96 -2.25 -14.02
N SER A 38 18.71 -1.40 -13.30
CA SER A 38 20.04 -0.95 -13.72
C SER A 38 21.07 -2.09 -13.75
N ILE A 39 20.93 -3.05 -12.84
CA ILE A 39 21.75 -4.27 -12.76
C ILE A 39 21.30 -5.29 -13.82
N GLY A 40 20.02 -5.30 -14.17
CA GLY A 40 19.41 -6.24 -15.11
C GLY A 40 19.19 -7.64 -14.51
N SER A 41 19.38 -7.80 -13.19
CA SER A 41 19.28 -9.07 -12.48
C SER A 41 18.92 -8.86 -11.02
N ASP A 42 18.15 -9.80 -10.46
CA ASP A 42 17.86 -9.89 -9.02
C ASP A 42 19.04 -10.52 -8.24
N TYR A 43 20.11 -10.92 -8.93
CA TYR A 43 21.28 -11.60 -8.37
C TYR A 43 22.59 -10.92 -8.78
N TYR A 44 23.60 -11.00 -7.92
CA TYR A 44 24.99 -10.62 -8.18
C TYR A 44 25.94 -11.80 -7.90
N THR A 45 27.11 -11.80 -8.55
CA THR A 45 28.15 -12.83 -8.37
C THR A 45 29.25 -12.36 -7.43
N THR A 46 29.72 -13.27 -6.58
CA THR A 46 30.90 -13.06 -5.73
C THR A 46 31.81 -14.28 -5.85
N GLU A 47 33.12 -14.09 -5.84
CA GLU A 47 34.06 -15.20 -5.74
C GLU A 47 34.26 -15.59 -4.28
N THR A 48 34.24 -16.89 -4.01
CA THR A 48 34.62 -17.44 -2.71
C THR A 48 36.14 -17.45 -2.57
N ALA A 49 36.64 -17.57 -1.34
CA ALA A 49 38.09 -17.66 -1.09
C ALA A 49 38.76 -18.87 -1.78
N GLY A 50 37.96 -19.88 -2.18
CA GLY A 50 38.41 -21.04 -2.95
C GLY A 50 38.38 -20.87 -4.47
N GLY A 51 37.94 -19.71 -4.98
CA GLY A 51 37.84 -19.42 -6.42
C GLY A 51 36.51 -19.79 -7.07
N ASP A 52 35.55 -20.36 -6.33
CA ASP A 52 34.23 -20.67 -6.87
C ASP A 52 33.34 -19.43 -6.97
N THR A 53 32.62 -19.29 -8.08
CA THR A 53 31.61 -18.24 -8.28
C THR A 53 30.32 -18.56 -7.55
N MET A 54 29.91 -17.69 -6.63
CA MET A 54 28.67 -17.78 -5.88
C MET A 54 27.67 -16.71 -6.34
N HIS A 55 26.44 -17.11 -6.66
CA HIS A 55 25.34 -16.20 -6.94
C HIS A 55 24.59 -15.85 -5.65
N ARG A 56 24.41 -14.55 -5.38
CA ARG A 56 23.70 -14.02 -4.22
C ARG A 56 22.56 -13.12 -4.65
N VAL A 57 21.46 -13.14 -3.89
CA VAL A 57 20.33 -12.26 -4.11
C VAL A 57 20.74 -10.82 -3.80
N HIS A 58 20.40 -9.89 -4.69
CA HIS A 58 20.70 -8.48 -4.51
C HIS A 58 19.89 -7.88 -3.34
N PRO A 59 20.50 -7.08 -2.44
CA PRO A 59 19.78 -6.48 -1.30
C PRO A 59 18.52 -5.70 -1.69
N ALA A 60 18.54 -5.02 -2.84
CA ALA A 60 17.38 -4.30 -3.37
C ALA A 60 16.14 -5.20 -3.59
N VAL A 61 16.29 -6.52 -3.73
CA VAL A 61 15.15 -7.45 -3.79
C VAL A 61 14.41 -7.48 -2.46
N ALA A 62 15.14 -7.54 -1.33
CA ALA A 62 14.54 -7.53 -0.01
C ALA A 62 13.87 -6.18 0.28
N GLN A 63 14.51 -5.07 -0.11
CA GLN A 63 13.94 -3.71 0.03
C GLN A 63 12.66 -3.54 -0.79
N ARG A 64 12.65 -4.00 -2.06
CA ARG A 64 11.46 -4.00 -2.92
C ARG A 64 10.30 -4.76 -2.27
N ASN A 65 10.57 -5.95 -1.76
CA ASN A 65 9.55 -6.80 -1.15
C ASN A 65 9.02 -6.20 0.17
N ASP A 66 9.88 -5.54 0.94
CA ASP A 66 9.47 -4.83 2.15
C ASP A 66 8.56 -3.64 1.84
N ALA A 67 8.96 -2.82 0.87
CA ALA A 67 8.17 -1.69 0.40
C ALA A 67 6.79 -2.13 -0.14
N ASP A 68 6.73 -3.21 -0.94
CA ASP A 68 5.46 -3.77 -1.44
C ASP A 68 4.52 -4.18 -0.30
N ARG A 69 5.06 -4.80 0.76
CA ARG A 69 4.29 -5.19 1.95
C ARG A 69 3.74 -3.97 2.69
N ARG A 70 4.55 -2.93 2.89
CA ARG A 70 4.11 -1.67 3.51
C ARG A 70 3.02 -0.99 2.69
N ILE A 71 3.19 -0.91 1.38
CA ILE A 71 2.18 -0.35 0.46
C ILE A 71 0.85 -1.09 0.61
N ARG A 72 0.85 -2.44 0.59
CA ARG A 72 -0.38 -3.24 0.74
C ARG A 72 -1.06 -3.02 2.08
N ALA A 73 -0.29 -2.88 3.16
CA ALA A 73 -0.84 -2.59 4.48
C ALA A 73 -1.55 -1.24 4.49
N TRP A 74 -0.89 -0.18 4.03
CA TRP A 74 -1.50 1.16 3.96
C TRP A 74 -2.73 1.20 3.04
N LEU A 75 -2.69 0.54 1.88
CA LEU A 75 -3.85 0.45 0.99
C LEU A 75 -5.04 -0.28 1.62
N ALA A 76 -4.78 -1.23 2.53
CA ALA A 76 -5.84 -1.90 3.28
C ALA A 76 -6.48 -0.95 4.30
N GLU A 77 -5.66 -0.18 5.05
CA GLU A 77 -6.14 0.82 6.01
C GLU A 77 -7.01 1.89 5.33
N PHE A 78 -6.62 2.36 4.14
CA PHE A 78 -7.41 3.33 3.35
C PHE A 78 -8.67 2.76 2.69
N GLY A 79 -8.99 1.48 2.87
CA GLY A 79 -10.17 0.89 2.22
C GLY A 79 -10.01 0.69 0.70
N MET A 80 -8.80 0.84 0.16
CA MET A 80 -8.52 0.80 -1.28
C MET A 80 -8.38 -0.61 -1.84
N THR A 81 -8.44 -1.63 -0.98
CA THR A 81 -8.47 -3.04 -1.42
C THR A 81 -9.92 -3.50 -1.63
N PRO A 82 -10.18 -4.42 -2.59
CA PRO A 82 -11.52 -4.97 -2.82
C PRO A 82 -12.18 -5.55 -1.57
N SER A 83 -11.39 -6.17 -0.68
CA SER A 83 -11.84 -6.74 0.59
C SER A 83 -12.15 -5.68 1.66
N ALA A 84 -11.48 -4.53 1.65
CA ALA A 84 -11.72 -3.45 2.60
C ALA A 84 -12.90 -2.56 2.20
N ARG A 85 -13.21 -2.46 0.90
CA ARG A 85 -14.42 -1.76 0.40
C ARG A 85 -15.73 -2.27 1.01
N ALA A 86 -15.81 -3.54 1.42
CA ALA A 86 -16.99 -4.08 2.08
C ALA A 86 -17.19 -3.58 3.52
N ARG A 87 -16.15 -3.03 4.17
CA ARG A 87 -16.20 -2.49 5.54
C ARG A 87 -16.38 -0.98 5.60
N VAL A 88 -15.98 -0.26 4.56
CA VAL A 88 -16.20 1.18 4.46
C VAL A 88 -17.67 1.41 4.06
N LYS A 89 -18.60 1.29 5.01
CA LYS A 89 -19.92 1.91 4.86
C LYS A 89 -19.69 3.42 4.85
N ALA A 90 -20.05 4.06 3.75
CA ALA A 90 -20.05 5.52 3.68
C ALA A 90 -20.97 6.05 4.77
N ASP A 91 -20.38 6.72 5.77
CA ASP A 91 -21.11 7.42 6.81
C ASP A 91 -21.84 8.59 6.12
N GLY A 92 -23.14 8.44 5.89
CA GLY A 92 -23.90 9.43 5.13
C GLY A 92 -25.19 8.93 4.45
N GLN A 93 -25.44 7.62 4.43
CA GLN A 93 -26.79 7.12 4.13
C GLN A 93 -27.45 6.73 5.45
N THR A 94 -28.06 7.71 6.10
CA THR A 94 -29.14 7.45 7.05
C THR A 94 -30.24 6.76 6.24
N GLU A 95 -30.25 5.43 6.24
CA GLU A 95 -31.43 4.67 5.87
C GLU A 95 -32.50 5.09 6.87
N GLU A 96 -33.41 5.98 6.45
CA GLU A 96 -34.60 6.31 7.23
C GLU A 96 -35.31 5.00 7.54
N ASP A 97 -35.41 4.67 8.83
CA ASP A 97 -36.08 3.47 9.30
C ASP A 97 -37.55 3.51 8.84
N PRO A 98 -37.98 2.63 7.91
CA PRO A 98 -39.36 2.61 7.42
C PRO A 98 -40.38 2.41 8.56
N ALA A 99 -39.93 1.81 9.67
CA ALA A 99 -40.74 1.56 10.85
C ALA A 99 -41.07 2.84 11.66
N ALA A 100 -40.32 3.92 11.49
CA ALA A 100 -40.56 5.19 12.20
C ALA A 100 -41.96 5.76 11.92
N SER A 101 -42.49 5.54 10.71
CA SER A 101 -43.83 5.99 10.30
C SER A 101 -44.99 5.29 11.03
N TYR A 102 -44.75 4.13 11.65
CA TYR A 102 -45.77 3.39 12.42
C TYR A 102 -45.81 3.79 13.90
N PHE A 103 -44.78 4.52 14.35
CA PHE A 103 -44.58 5.21 15.64
C PHE A 103 -45.57 6.34 15.98
N GLU A 104 -46.06 7.06 14.97
CA GLU A 104 -46.68 8.39 15.16
C GLU A 104 -48.22 8.43 15.15
N ALA A 105 -48.91 7.37 15.59
CA ALA A 105 -50.37 7.32 15.68
C ALA A 105 -50.90 7.29 17.12
#